data_AF-A0A7Y2U0Z8-F1
#
_entry.id   AF-A0A7Y2U0Z8-F1
#
_cell.length_a   1.000
_cell.length_b   1.000
_cell.length_c   1.000
_cell.angle_alpha   90.00
_cell.angle_beta   90.00
_cell.angle_gamma   90.00
#
_symmetry.space_group_name_H-M   'P 1'
#
loop_
_entity.id
_entity.type
_entity.pdbx_description
1 polymer ?
#
loop_
_entity_poly.entity_id
_entity_poly.type
_entity_poly.pdbx_seq_one_letter_code
_entity_poly.pdbx_strand_id
1 'polypeptide(L)' 'MTAIVELIAQDGGTLYRAVVMHKDAAAREKHEGFGFHDGWGTTLKQLADLAASL' A
#
# COMPACT_ATOMS: atom_id res chain seq x y z
N MET A 1 6.28 5.77 -12.07
CA MET A 1 5.86 4.87 -10.97
C MET A 1 4.38 4.66 -11.15
N THR A 2 3.92 3.43 -11.03
CA THR A 2 2.50 3.09 -11.17
C THR A 2 2.14 2.16 -10.02
N ALA A 3 1.03 2.44 -9.33
CA ALA A 3 0.52 1.58 -8.27
C ALA A 3 -0.70 0.81 -8.80
N ILE A 4 -0.73 -0.49 -8.55
CA ILE A 4 -1.91 -1.33 -8.70
C ILE A 4 -2.41 -1.61 -7.29
N VAL A 5 -3.67 -1.26 -7.01
CA VAL A 5 -4.33 -1.53 -5.74
C VAL A 5 -5.52 -2.45 -6.01
N GLU A 6 -5.53 -3.58 -5.33
CA GLU A 6 -6.58 -4.58 -5.41
C GLU A 6 -7.26 -4.69 -4.04
N LEU A 7 -8.59 -4.69 -4.05
CA LEU A 7 -9.43 -4.94 -2.90
C LEU A 7 -10.14 -6.27 -3.14
N ILE A 8 -9.73 -7.29 -2.41
CA ILE A 8 -10.23 -8.65 -2.60
C ILE A 8 -11.13 -8.97 -1.41
N ALA A 9 -12.40 -9.25 -1.67
CA ALA A 9 -13.33 -9.66 -0.63
C ALA A 9 -12.84 -10.93 0.06
N GLN A 10 -12.93 -10.96 1.39
CA GLN A 10 -12.60 -12.10 2.24
C GLN A 10 -13.69 -12.27 3.30
N ASP A 11 -13.85 -13.47 3.84
CA ASP A 11 -14.75 -13.67 4.98
C ASP A 11 -14.29 -12.78 6.15
N GLY A 12 -15.20 -11.92 6.62
CA GLY A 12 -14.91 -10.99 7.72
C GLY A 12 -14.09 -9.75 7.34
N GLY A 13 -13.83 -9.47 6.06
CA GLY A 13 -13.15 -8.23 5.68
C GLY A 13 -12.73 -8.10 4.21
N THR A 14 -11.65 -7.37 3.98
CA THR A 14 -11.08 -7.13 2.65
C THR A 14 -9.57 -7.26 2.72
N LEU A 15 -9.00 -8.11 1.88
CA LEU A 15 -7.57 -8.14 1.65
C LEU A 15 -7.20 -6.96 0.75
N TYR A 16 -6.47 -6.01 1.32
CA TYR A 16 -5.83 -4.92 0.60
C TYR A 16 -4.47 -5.40 0.06
N ARG A 17 -4.28 -5.35 -1.26
CA ARG A 17 -2.99 -5.65 -1.90
C ARG A 17 -2.56 -4.45 -2.75
N ALA A 18 -1.35 -3.95 -2.49
CA ALA A 18 -0.73 -2.90 -3.30
C ALA A 18 0.56 -3.41 -3.94
N VAL A 19 0.72 -3.17 -5.25
CA VAL A 19 1.96 -3.41 -5.99
C VAL A 19 2.39 -2.11 -6.63
N VAL A 20 3.57 -1.61 -6.23
CA VAL A 20 4.15 -0.39 -6.79
C VAL A 20 5.25 -0.76 -7.77
N MET A 21 5.06 -0.37 -9.03
CA MET A 21 5.97 -0.63 -10.13
C MET A 21 6.86 0.58 -10.40
N HIS A 22 8.14 0.30 -10.58
CA HIS A 22 9.18 1.27 -10.92
C HIS A 22 9.77 0.96 -12.30
N LYS A 23 10.43 1.94 -12.90
CA LYS A 23 11.07 1.79 -14.21
C LYS A 23 12.29 0.85 -14.19
N ASP A 24 12.98 0.77 -13.05
CA ASP A 24 14.21 0.03 -12.83
C ASP A 24 14.42 -0.25 -11.33
N ALA A 25 15.40 -1.09 -11.01
CA ALA A 25 15.73 -1.48 -9.64
C ALA A 25 16.20 -0.30 -8.78
N ALA A 26 17.04 0.58 -9.33
CA ALA A 26 17.56 1.75 -8.61
C ALA A 26 16.46 2.72 -8.16
N ALA A 27 15.44 2.93 -9.01
CA ALA A 27 14.27 3.72 -8.65
C ALA A 27 13.41 3.04 -7.57
N ARG A 28 13.29 1.71 -7.59
CA ARG A 28 12.61 0.95 -6.53
C ARG A 28 13.35 1.06 -5.20
N GLU A 29 14.66 0.85 -5.20
CA GLU A 29 15.51 0.93 -3.99
C GLU A 29 15.51 2.34 -3.40
N LYS A 30 15.62 3.37 -4.25
CA LYS A 30 15.52 4.77 -3.79
C LYS A 30 14.18 5.06 -3.13
N HIS A 31 13.07 4.61 -3.73
CA HIS A 31 11.74 4.80 -3.16
C HIS A 31 11.59 4.06 -1.83
N GLU A 32 12.08 2.83 -1.76
CA GLU A 32 12.07 2.04 -0.53
C GLU A 32 12.89 2.69 0.58
N GLY A 33 14.11 3.16 0.27
CA GLY A 33 14.99 3.87 1.20
C GLY A 33 14.46 5.21 1.70
N PHE A 34 13.43 5.76 1.07
CA PHE A 34 12.69 6.93 1.58
C PHE A 34 11.63 6.57 2.63
N GLY A 35 11.57 5.31 3.07
CA GLY A 35 10.62 4.85 4.08
C GLY A 35 9.30 4.38 3.49
N PHE A 36 9.33 3.75 2.31
CA PHE A 36 8.12 3.29 1.62
C PHE A 36 7.21 2.44 2.51
N HIS A 37 7.76 1.42 3.18
CA HIS A 37 6.95 0.50 4.00
C HIS A 37 6.32 1.21 5.21
N ASP A 38 7.07 2.09 5.88
CA ASP A 38 6.58 2.84 7.03
C ASP A 38 5.52 3.86 6.63
N GLY A 39 5.77 4.64 5.57
CA GLY A 39 4.84 5.64 5.06
C GLY A 39 3.57 5.04 4.45
N TRP A 40 3.72 4.00 3.63
CA TRP A 40 2.59 3.28 3.03
C TRP A 40 1.77 2.55 4.09
N GLY A 41 2.43 1.90 5.05
CA GLY A 41 1.79 1.26 6.19
C GLY A 41 1.02 2.25 7.07
N THR A 42 1.59 3.45 7.30
CA THR A 42 0.93 4.52 8.07
C THR A 42 -0.37 4.97 7.42
N THR A 43 -0.34 5.27 6.12
CA THR A 43 -1.54 5.71 5.39
C THR A 43 -2.57 4.60 5.23
N LEU A 44 -2.14 3.34 5.03
CA LEU A 44 -3.04 2.19 5.03
C LEU A 44 -3.73 2.00 6.39
N LYS A 45 -3.01 2.21 7.50
CA LYS A 45 -3.61 2.17 8.84
C LYS A 45 -4.65 3.27 9.02
N GLN A 46 -4.35 4.51 8.62
CA GLN A 46 -5.32 5.61 8.67
C GLN A 46 -6.58 5.30 7.85
N LEU A 47 -6.42 4.69 6.67
CA LEU A 47 -7.54 4.24 5.85
C LEU A 47 -8.37 3.15 6.55
N ALA A 48 -7.72 2.17 7.19
CA ALA A 48 -8.40 1.12 7.93
C ALA A 48 -9.19 1.68 9.14
N ASP A 49 -8.59 2.61 9.88
CA ASP A 49 -9.24 3.28 11.02
C ASP A 49 -10.47 4.09 10.54
N LEU A 50 -10.35 4.79 9.42
CA LEU A 50 -11.48 5.49 8.80
C LEU A 50 -12.58 4.50 8.38
N ALA A 51 -12.24 3.42 7.67
CA ALA A 51 -13.21 2.44 7.19
C ALA A 51 -13.96 1.76 8.36
N ALA A 52 -13.30 1.53 9.49
CA ALA A 52 -13.92 0.97 10.69
C ALA A 52 -14.86 1.96 11.42
N SER A 53 -14.78 3.26 11.10
CA SER A 53 -15.61 4.30 11.71
C SER A 53 -16.87 4.67 10.92
N LEU A 54 -17.05 4.08 9.74
CA LEU A 54 -18.20 4.28 8.84
C LEU A 54 -19.22 3.15 9.04
#